data_AF-A0A9P8J0R2-F1
#
_entry.id   AF-A0A9P8J0R2-F1
#
_cell.length_a   1.000
_cell.length_b   1.000
_cell.length_c   1.000
_cell.angle_alpha   90.00
_cell.angle_beta   90.00
_cell.angle_gamma   90.00
#
_symmetry.space_group_name_H-M   'P 1'
#
loop_
_entity.id
_entity.type
_entity.pdbx_description
1 polymer ?
#
loop_
_entity_poly.entity_id
_entity_poly.type
_entity_poly.pdbx_seq_one_letter_code
_entity_poly.pdbx_strand_id
1 'polypeptide(L)'
;MAPVFSPRDRHSSEDKGPKSPRLRLTAVETAKLNTQLASLRDQISERNDKIESYKLLHDEHMTSIQHNITPYIRRQLELDAAGRGIQKGSPYQMHLMMNLRIRVQFLRDRIDSLKAENASDEEKIGQFEKILGIEKNDVQNGEHDK
;
A
#
# COMPACT_ATOMS: atom_id res chain seq x y z
N MET A 1 -77.70 17.66 -23.76
CA MET A 1 -76.80 16.65 -24.38
C MET A 1 -75.36 17.08 -24.10
N ALA A 2 -74.65 16.34 -23.26
CA ALA A 2 -73.24 16.59 -22.96
C ALA A 2 -72.39 15.49 -23.61
N PRO A 3 -71.26 15.79 -24.28
CA PRO A 3 -70.35 14.76 -24.71
C PRO A 3 -69.39 14.37 -23.57
N VAL A 4 -69.23 13.06 -23.46
CA VAL A 4 -68.36 12.34 -22.54
C VAL A 4 -66.92 12.46 -23.05
N PHE A 5 -66.01 13.00 -22.24
CA PHE A 5 -64.56 12.91 -22.51
C PHE A 5 -64.03 11.58 -21.94
N SER A 6 -63.45 10.76 -22.82
CA SER A 6 -62.81 9.48 -22.48
C SER A 6 -61.34 9.72 -22.07
N PRO A 7 -60.84 9.12 -20.98
CA PRO A 7 -59.49 9.36 -20.47
C PRO A 7 -58.47 8.30 -20.94
N ARG A 8 -57.55 8.71 -21.82
CA ARG A 8 -56.26 8.06 -22.14
C ARG A 8 -55.35 9.21 -22.66
N ASP A 9 -54.07 9.35 -22.33
CA ASP A 9 -53.09 8.33 -22.04
C ASP A 9 -51.91 8.92 -21.25
N ARG A 10 -51.16 8.01 -20.65
CA ARG A 10 -50.06 8.16 -19.70
C ARG A 10 -48.85 8.90 -20.30
N HIS A 11 -48.45 10.01 -19.67
CA HIS A 11 -47.06 10.45 -19.74
C HIS A 11 -46.48 10.68 -18.33
N SER A 12 -45.68 9.69 -17.94
CA SER A 12 -44.47 9.78 -17.11
C SER A 12 -44.24 11.13 -16.44
N SER A 13 -44.45 11.20 -15.13
CA SER A 13 -43.70 12.12 -14.30
C SER A 13 -43.19 11.37 -13.07
N GLU A 14 -41.91 11.03 -13.18
CA GLU A 14 -40.96 11.03 -12.08
C GLU A 14 -41.33 10.12 -10.90
N ASP A 15 -41.04 8.84 -11.08
CA ASP A 15 -40.61 7.97 -9.99
C ASP A 15 -39.34 8.56 -9.35
N LYS A 16 -39.51 9.58 -8.51
CA LYS A 16 -38.52 10.00 -7.54
C LYS A 16 -38.61 9.02 -6.38
N GLY A 17 -38.10 7.82 -6.61
CA GLY A 17 -37.81 6.85 -5.57
C GLY A 17 -37.07 7.56 -4.40
N PRO A 18 -37.25 7.09 -3.16
CA PRO A 18 -36.77 7.79 -1.99
C PRO A 18 -35.26 8.01 -2.15
N LYS A 19 -34.84 9.27 -2.29
CA LYS A 19 -33.44 9.65 -2.20
C LYS A 19 -32.98 9.17 -0.84
N SER A 20 -32.15 8.12 -0.85
CA SER A 20 -31.55 7.54 0.35
C SER A 20 -31.02 8.70 1.19
N PRO A 21 -31.31 8.77 2.50
CA PRO A 21 -30.87 9.90 3.31
C PRO A 21 -29.35 9.87 3.34
N ARG A 22 -28.72 10.73 2.52
CA ARG A 22 -27.31 11.10 2.71
C ARG A 22 -27.24 11.65 4.13
N LEU A 23 -26.58 10.93 5.03
CA LEU A 23 -26.26 11.38 6.38
C LEU A 23 -25.63 12.79 6.25
N ARG A 24 -26.38 13.82 6.65
CA ARG A 24 -25.89 15.19 6.65
C ARG A 24 -25.07 15.37 7.92
N LEU A 25 -23.75 15.29 7.78
CA LEU A 25 -22.83 15.60 8.86
C LEU A 25 -22.96 17.06 9.27
N THR A 26 -22.78 17.33 10.56
CA THR A 26 -22.61 18.68 11.08
C THR A 26 -21.24 19.23 10.72
N ALA A 27 -21.10 20.55 10.67
CA ALA A 27 -19.81 21.20 10.37
C ALA A 27 -18.67 20.76 11.31
N VAL A 28 -19.00 20.46 12.58
CA VAL A 28 -18.04 19.97 13.58
C VAL A 28 -17.55 18.56 13.25
N GLU A 29 -18.45 17.67 12.82
CA GLU A 29 -18.11 16.31 12.41
C GLU A 29 -17.28 16.31 11.13
N THR A 30 -17.62 17.16 10.16
CA THR A 30 -16.83 17.37 8.93
C THR A 30 -15.43 17.86 9.24
N ALA A 31 -15.29 18.86 10.13
CA ALA A 31 -13.99 19.36 10.55
C ALA A 31 -13.15 18.27 11.24
N LYS A 32 -13.76 17.47 12.12
CA LYS A 32 -13.08 16.35 12.79
C LYS A 32 -12.57 15.30 11.80
N LEU A 33 -13.39 14.90 10.83
CA LEU A 33 -13.00 13.96 9.78
C LEU A 33 -11.87 14.51 8.91
N ASN A 34 -11.91 15.78 8.55
CA ASN A 34 -10.83 16.42 7.79
C ASN A 34 -9.50 16.43 8.56
N THR A 35 -9.53 16.69 9.88
CA THR A 35 -8.32 16.61 10.73
C THR A 35 -7.79 15.17 10.81
N GLN A 36 -8.68 14.18 10.93
CA GLN A 36 -8.28 12.76 10.92
C GLN A 36 -7.69 12.35 9.58
N LEU A 37 -8.27 12.79 8.46
CA LEU A 37 -7.73 12.57 7.12
C LEU A 37 -6.34 13.16 6.94
N ALA A 38 -6.14 14.42 7.37
CA ALA A 38 -4.82 15.06 7.33
C ALA A 38 -3.80 14.25 8.14
N SER A 39 -4.15 13.87 9.38
CA SER A 39 -3.27 13.09 10.25
C SER A 39 -2.90 11.72 9.64
N LEU A 40 -3.84 11.00 9.03
CA LEU A 40 -3.55 9.72 8.37
C LEU A 40 -2.64 9.91 7.16
N ARG A 41 -2.86 10.94 6.35
CA ARG A 41 -2.01 11.25 5.19
C ARG A 41 -0.59 11.61 5.61
N ASP A 42 -0.43 12.41 6.66
CA ASP A 42 0.89 12.76 7.21
C ASP A 42 1.61 11.51 7.72
N GLN A 43 0.92 10.64 8.46
CA GLN A 43 1.49 9.36 8.93
C GLN A 43 1.93 8.45 7.79
N ILE A 44 1.12 8.33 6.72
CA ILE A 44 1.48 7.57 5.53
C ILE A 44 2.73 8.15 4.88
N SER A 45 2.83 9.47 4.76
CA SER A 45 4.01 10.15 4.20
C SER A 45 5.27 9.83 5.02
N GLU A 46 5.22 9.99 6.34
CA GLU A 46 6.35 9.68 7.23
C GLU A 46 6.77 8.19 7.16
N ARG A 47 5.79 7.28 7.04
CA ARG A 47 6.08 5.85 6.87
C ARG A 47 6.72 5.57 5.51
N ASN A 48 6.30 6.26 4.44
CA ASN A 48 6.91 6.13 3.12
C ASN A 48 8.38 6.57 3.12
N ASP A 49 8.73 7.68 3.79
CA ASP A 49 10.12 8.11 3.94
C ASP A 49 10.97 7.04 4.66
N LYS A 50 10.41 6.42 5.71
CA LYS A 50 11.07 5.31 6.43
C LYS A 50 11.22 4.08 5.54
N ILE A 51 10.20 3.74 4.75
CA ILE A 51 10.26 2.62 3.80
C ILE A 51 11.38 2.84 2.79
N GLU A 52 11.53 4.04 2.23
CA GLU A 52 12.61 4.34 1.28
C GLU A 52 13.99 4.24 1.95
N SER A 53 14.13 4.76 3.17
CA SER A 53 15.38 4.60 3.93
C SER A 53 15.72 3.12 4.18
N TYR A 54 14.75 2.29 4.57
CA TYR A 54 14.96 0.87 4.81
C TYR A 54 15.25 0.09 3.53
N LYS A 55 14.65 0.46 2.39
CA LYS A 55 14.99 -0.13 1.08
C LYS A 55 16.44 0.14 0.73
N LEU A 56 16.90 1.38 0.91
CA LEU A 56 18.30 1.74 0.64
C LEU A 56 19.27 0.93 1.51
N LEU A 57 19.02 0.86 2.83
CA LEU A 57 19.82 0.03 3.73
C LEU A 57 19.77 -1.46 3.38
N HIS A 58 18.61 -1.95 2.98
CA HIS A 58 18.44 -3.34 2.56
C HIS A 58 19.32 -3.63 1.33
N ASP A 59 19.31 -2.74 0.34
CA ASP A 59 20.07 -2.91 -0.90
C ASP A 59 21.58 -2.80 -0.68
N GLU A 60 22.03 -1.90 0.22
CA GLU A 60 23.42 -1.84 0.67
C GLU A 60 23.85 -3.15 1.34
N HIS A 61 23.02 -3.70 2.22
CA HIS A 61 23.32 -4.95 2.91
C HIS A 61 23.30 -6.15 1.95
N MET A 62 22.36 -6.18 1.00
CA MET A 62 22.33 -7.18 -0.07
C MET A 62 23.57 -7.11 -0.95
N THR A 63 24.02 -5.92 -1.32
CA THR A 63 25.26 -5.71 -2.07
C THR A 63 26.48 -6.22 -1.28
N SER A 64 26.53 -5.94 0.03
CA SER A 64 27.59 -6.45 0.90
C SER A 64 27.59 -7.98 1.00
N ILE A 65 26.42 -8.63 1.03
CA ILE A 65 26.30 -10.09 0.96
C ILE A 65 26.81 -10.60 -0.39
N GLN A 66 26.38 -10.00 -1.49
CA GLN A 66 26.80 -10.41 -2.82
C GLN A 66 28.31 -10.30 -3.02
N HIS A 67 28.94 -9.26 -2.46
CA HIS A 67 30.37 -9.05 -2.59
C HIS A 67 31.20 -9.94 -1.64
N ASN A 68 30.81 -10.03 -0.36
CA ASN A 68 31.66 -10.61 0.67
C ASN A 68 31.32 -12.08 0.98
N ILE A 69 30.09 -12.51 0.71
CA ILE A 69 29.54 -13.78 1.20
C ILE A 69 29.29 -14.74 0.04
N THR A 70 28.68 -14.27 -1.04
CA THR A 70 28.37 -15.12 -2.20
C THR A 70 29.59 -15.81 -2.80
N PRO A 71 30.77 -15.18 -2.95
CA PRO A 71 31.96 -15.87 -3.47
C PRO A 71 32.42 -17.00 -2.53
N TYR A 72 32.35 -16.76 -1.21
CA TYR A 72 32.69 -17.77 -0.22
C TYR A 72 31.74 -18.97 -0.31
N ILE A 73 30.43 -18.74 -0.36
CA ILE A 73 29.43 -19.81 -0.50
C ILE A 73 29.65 -20.59 -1.80
N ARG A 74 29.86 -19.89 -2.92
CA ARG A 74 30.12 -20.52 -4.23
C ARG A 74 31.32 -21.46 -4.16
N ARG A 75 32.43 -21.00 -3.58
CA ARG A 75 33.63 -21.81 -3.39
C ARG A 75 33.36 -23.04 -2.51
N GLN A 76 32.54 -22.92 -1.47
CA GLN A 76 32.18 -24.06 -0.62
C GLN A 76 31.38 -25.12 -1.40
N LEU A 77 30.44 -24.68 -2.24
CA LEU A 77 29.65 -25.58 -3.10
C LEU A 77 30.54 -26.28 -4.14
N GLU A 78 31.51 -25.58 -4.72
CA GLU A 78 32.48 -26.16 -5.66
C GLU A 78 33.38 -27.21 -4.99
N LEU A 79 33.84 -26.97 -3.76
CA LEU A 79 34.65 -27.92 -2.99
C LEU A 79 33.85 -29.19 -2.64
N ASP A 80 32.59 -29.02 -2.26
CA ASP A 80 31.70 -30.13 -1.96
C ASP A 80 31.42 -30.98 -3.21
N ALA A 81 31.12 -30.34 -4.35
CA ALA A 81 30.94 -31.00 -5.64
C ALA A 81 32.19 -31.75 -6.12
N ALA A 82 33.39 -31.28 -5.76
CA ALA A 82 34.65 -31.96 -6.02
C ALA A 82 34.96 -33.11 -5.04
N GLY A 83 34.04 -33.47 -4.14
CA GLY A 83 34.21 -34.53 -3.14
C GLY A 83 35.16 -34.16 -2.00
N ARG A 84 35.53 -32.88 -1.87
CA ARG A 84 36.44 -32.38 -0.82
C ARG A 84 35.72 -31.99 0.47
N GLY A 85 34.38 -31.96 0.42
CA GLY A 85 33.52 -31.55 1.52
C GLY A 85 33.53 -30.05 1.78
N ILE A 86 32.52 -29.58 2.51
CA ILE A 86 32.41 -28.18 2.94
C ILE A 86 33.43 -27.88 4.04
N GLN A 87 34.29 -26.89 3.81
CA GLN A 87 35.21 -26.38 4.81
C GLN A 87 34.50 -25.34 5.69
N LYS A 88 34.67 -25.45 7.01
CA LYS A 88 34.19 -24.40 7.92
C LYS A 88 34.96 -23.12 7.66
N GLY A 89 34.24 -22.04 7.38
CA GLY A 89 34.80 -20.71 7.25
C GLY A 89 35.33 -20.18 8.58
N SER A 90 36.05 -19.06 8.54
CA SER A 90 36.52 -18.48 9.79
C SER A 90 35.31 -18.06 10.66
N PRO A 91 35.43 -18.14 12.00
CA PRO A 91 34.38 -17.68 12.90
C PRO A 91 33.92 -16.24 12.58
N TYR A 92 34.86 -15.39 12.17
CA TYR A 92 34.60 -14.02 11.74
C TYR A 92 33.71 -13.96 10.48
N GLN A 93 34.02 -14.76 9.45
CA GLN A 93 33.20 -14.84 8.23
C GLN A 93 31.79 -15.34 8.53
N MET A 94 31.65 -16.37 9.38
CA MET A 94 30.34 -16.86 9.79
C MET A 94 29.53 -15.80 10.56
N HIS A 95 30.19 -15.06 11.45
CA HIS A 95 29.54 -13.97 12.19
C HIS A 95 29.08 -12.85 11.25
N LEU A 96 29.90 -12.45 10.28
CA LEU A 96 29.54 -11.46 9.27
C LEU A 96 28.33 -11.91 8.43
N MET A 97 28.34 -13.17 7.98
CA MET A 97 27.23 -13.79 7.25
C MET A 97 25.92 -13.77 8.02
N MET A 98 25.95 -14.21 9.28
CA MET A 98 24.77 -14.26 10.13
C MET A 98 24.22 -12.85 10.38
N ASN A 99 25.08 -11.89 10.72
CA ASN A 99 24.66 -10.51 10.99
C ASN A 99 24.03 -9.84 9.77
N LEU A 100 24.67 -9.92 8.60
CA LEU A 100 24.14 -9.30 7.39
C LEU A 100 22.80 -9.92 6.99
N ARG A 101 22.67 -11.24 7.09
CA ARG A 101 21.40 -11.94 6.82
C ARG A 101 20.29 -11.51 7.78
N ILE A 102 20.57 -11.44 9.08
CA ILE A 102 19.60 -11.00 10.09
C ILE A 102 19.15 -9.56 9.81
N ARG A 103 20.08 -8.66 9.47
CA ARG A 103 19.76 -7.26 9.16
C ARG A 103 18.90 -7.13 7.90
N VAL A 104 19.22 -7.87 6.83
CA VAL A 104 18.39 -7.91 5.61
C VAL A 104 16.98 -8.38 5.93
N GLN A 105 16.84 -9.48 6.68
CA GLN A 105 15.53 -10.00 7.06
C GLN A 105 14.75 -8.98 7.90
N PHE A 106 15.39 -8.39 8.90
CA PHE A 106 14.77 -7.37 9.75
C PHE A 106 14.28 -6.15 8.94
N LEU A 107 15.09 -5.64 8.01
CA LEU A 107 14.70 -4.51 7.16
C LEU A 107 13.51 -4.85 6.28
N ARG A 108 13.50 -6.05 5.68
CA ARG A 108 12.39 -6.55 4.88
C ARG A 108 11.10 -6.65 5.70
N ASP A 109 11.17 -7.28 6.87
CA ASP A 109 10.01 -7.44 7.75
C ASP A 109 9.47 -6.06 8.19
N ARG A 110 10.36 -5.09 8.42
CA ARG A 110 9.96 -3.73 8.79
C ARG A 110 9.29 -2.99 7.63
N ILE A 111 9.81 -3.12 6.41
CA ILE A 111 9.18 -2.56 5.21
C ILE A 111 7.78 -3.16 5.03
N ASP A 112 7.65 -4.48 5.14
CA ASP A 112 6.37 -5.18 4.93
C ASP A 112 5.34 -4.77 6.00
N SER A 113 5.77 -4.64 7.27
CA SER A 113 4.94 -4.11 8.36
C SER A 113 4.44 -2.69 8.07
N LEU A 114 5.33 -1.77 7.64
CA LEU A 114 4.94 -0.38 7.36
C LEU A 114 4.01 -0.28 6.14
N LYS A 115 4.21 -1.11 5.12
CA LYS A 115 3.31 -1.19 3.96
C LYS A 115 1.92 -1.68 4.36
N ALA A 116 1.83 -2.68 5.25
CA ALA A 116 0.56 -3.16 5.76
C ALA A 116 -0.18 -2.09 6.60
N GLU A 117 0.56 -1.34 7.43
CA GLU A 117 0.01 -0.19 8.15
C GLU A 117 -0.52 0.89 7.20
N ASN A 118 0.24 1.24 6.16
CA ASN A 118 -0.19 2.20 5.14
C ASN A 118 -1.45 1.73 4.41
N ALA A 119 -1.52 0.46 3.99
CA ALA A 119 -2.72 -0.08 3.34
C ALA A 119 -3.96 0.00 4.24
N SER A 120 -3.81 -0.25 5.55
CA SER A 120 -4.90 -0.09 6.52
C SER A 120 -5.34 1.37 6.65
N ASP A 121 -4.40 2.31 6.69
CA ASP A 121 -4.70 3.74 6.80
C ASP A 121 -5.29 4.30 5.50
N GLU A 122 -4.88 3.80 4.33
CA GLU A 122 -5.49 4.11 3.03
C GLU A 122 -6.94 3.63 2.94
N GLU A 123 -7.26 2.46 3.49
CA GLU A 123 -8.64 1.97 3.58
C GLU A 123 -9.50 2.91 4.45
N LYS A 124 -8.98 3.33 5.61
CA LYS A 124 -9.66 4.30 6.49
C LYS A 124 -9.87 5.65 5.79
N ILE A 125 -8.88 6.13 5.05
CA ILE A 125 -9.00 7.34 4.23
C ILE A 125 -10.16 7.18 3.23
N GLY A 126 -10.22 6.06 2.51
CA GLY A 126 -11.31 5.79 1.55
C GLY A 126 -12.69 5.77 2.21
N GLN A 127 -12.80 5.22 3.42
CA GLN A 127 -14.05 5.25 4.20
C GLN A 127 -14.45 6.67 4.59
N PHE A 128 -13.50 7.49 5.06
CA PHE A 128 -13.76 8.88 5.42
C PHE A 128 -14.08 9.75 4.19
N GLU A 129 -13.40 9.57 3.06
CA GLU A 129 -13.71 10.24 1.80
C GLU A 129 -15.14 9.93 1.33
N LYS A 130 -15.56 8.67 1.41
CA LYS A 130 -16.94 8.24 1.10
C LYS A 130 -17.97 8.89 2.03
N ILE A 131 -17.67 8.98 3.33
CA ILE A 131 -18.52 9.65 4.33
C ILE A 131 -18.66 11.15 4.03
N LEU A 132 -17.57 11.78 3.59
CA LEU A 132 -17.55 13.20 3.21
C LEU A 132 -18.16 13.47 1.83
N GLY A 133 -18.50 12.43 1.06
CA GLY A 133 -18.98 12.57 -0.31
C GLY A 133 -17.91 13.05 -1.28
N ILE A 134 -16.62 12.85 -0.95
CA ILE A 134 -15.50 13.06 -1.85
C ILE A 134 -15.43 11.83 -2.75
N GLU A 135 -16.09 11.88 -3.90
CA GLU A 135 -15.89 10.87 -4.94
C GLU A 135 -14.48 11.07 -5.51
N LYS A 136 -13.65 10.00 -5.46
CA LYS A 136 -12.45 9.95 -6.28
C LYS A 136 -12.93 9.98 -7.73
N ASN A 137 -12.88 11.15 -8.36
CA ASN A 137 -12.98 11.22 -9.80
C ASN A 137 -11.83 10.37 -10.33
N ASP A 138 -12.17 9.19 -10.87
CA ASP A 138 -11.23 8.37 -11.61
C ASP A 138 -10.56 9.29 -12.63
N VAL A 139 -9.25 9.51 -12.47
CA VAL A 139 -8.44 10.14 -13.50
C VAL A 139 -8.30 9.10 -14.62
N GLN A 140 -9.37 8.94 -15.40
CA GLN A 140 -9.30 8.50 -16.78
C GLN A 140 -8.99 9.72 -17.65
N ASN A 141 -7.74 10.17 -17.61
CA ASN A 141 -7.12 10.93 -18.69
C ASN A 141 -6.01 10.00 -19.19
N GLY A 142 -6.24 9.11 -20.14
CA GLY A 142 -6.62 9.42 -21.51
C GLY A 142 -5.40 9.08 -22.37
N GLU A 143 -5.29 7.81 -22.75
CA GLU A 143 -4.58 7.47 -23.99
C GLU A 143 -5.34 8.15 -25.13
N HIS A 144 -4.74 9.19 -25.73
CA HIS A 144 -4.80 9.42 -27.16
C HIS A 144 -3.79 10.49 -27.61
N ASP A 145 -2.97 10.06 -28.57
CA ASP A 145 -2.30 10.81 -29.64
C ASP A 145 -1.15 11.77 -29.28
N LYS A 146 0.08 11.31 -29.56
CA LYS A 146 0.85 11.73 -30.74
C LYS A 146 2.00 10.78 -31.07
#